data_AF-A0A353LLI1-F1
#
_entry.id   AF-A0A353LLI1-F1
#
_cell.length_a   1.000
_cell.length_b   1.000
_cell.length_c   1.000
_cell.angle_alpha   90.00
_cell.angle_beta   90.00
_cell.angle_gamma   90.00
#
_symmetry.space_group_name_H-M   'P 1'
#
loop_
_entity.id
_entity.type
_entity.pdbx_description
1 polymer ?
#
loop_
_entity_poly.entity_id
_entity_poly.type
_entity_poly.pdbx_seq_one_letter_code
_entity_poly.pdbx_strand_id
1 'polypeptide(L)'
;PDRNWGYVQFNSSNEVTNEYIKYAEQLKQMIRQGFSAAVYTQTTDVEVEVNGLMTYDRAVVKIDEGRVRKVNQEICHILND
;
A
#
# COMPACT_ATOMS: atom_id res chain seq x y z
N PRO A 1 -26.94 -6.42 -12.18
CA PRO A 1 -25.87 -6.85 -13.10
C PRO A 1 -24.52 -6.35 -12.59
N ASP A 2 -23.96 -7.09 -11.63
CA ASP A 2 -22.62 -6.83 -11.08
C ASP A 2 -21.59 -7.47 -11.99
N ARG A 3 -21.05 -6.68 -12.91
CA ARG A 3 -19.92 -7.06 -13.74
C ARG A 3 -18.68 -6.32 -13.26
N ASN A 4 -18.14 -6.73 -12.12
CA ASN A 4 -16.80 -6.32 -11.69
C ASN A 4 -15.79 -7.40 -12.11
N TRP A 5 -15.25 -7.22 -13.30
CA TRP A 5 -14.12 -7.99 -13.82
C TRP A 5 -12.83 -7.36 -13.31
N GLY A 6 -12.24 -7.99 -12.27
CA GLY A 6 -10.89 -7.69 -11.81
C GLY A 6 -10.75 -6.41 -10.98
N TYR A 7 -9.71 -6.36 -10.17
CA TYR A 7 -9.30 -5.25 -9.30
C TYR A 7 -9.94 -5.22 -7.91
N VAL A 8 -9.06 -5.32 -6.92
CA VAL A 8 -9.35 -5.32 -5.50
C VAL A 8 -10.01 -4.00 -5.13
N GLN A 9 -11.21 -4.06 -4.57
CA GLN A 9 -11.90 -2.89 -4.03
C GLN A 9 -11.65 -2.80 -2.54
N PHE A 10 -10.93 -1.76 -2.12
CA PHE A 10 -10.77 -1.45 -0.71
C PHE A 10 -11.84 -0.44 -0.29
N ASN A 11 -12.82 -0.93 0.45
CA ASN A 11 -13.98 -0.16 0.88
C ASN A 11 -13.74 0.54 2.23
N SER A 12 -12.59 0.30 2.87
CA SER A 12 -12.22 0.99 4.10
C SER A 12 -10.74 1.36 4.14
N SER A 13 -10.43 2.40 4.91
CA SER A 13 -9.06 2.82 5.18
C SER A 13 -8.20 1.69 5.77
N ASN A 14 -8.82 0.84 6.59
CA ASN A 14 -8.17 -0.34 7.17
C ASN A 14 -7.74 -1.35 6.11
N GLU A 15 -8.56 -1.61 5.10
CA GLU A 15 -8.23 -2.60 4.06
C GLU A 15 -7.06 -2.12 3.20
N VAL A 16 -7.07 -0.87 2.72
CA VAL A 16 -5.94 -0.29 1.95
C VAL A 16 -4.66 -0.36 2.78
N THR A 17 -4.74 0.03 4.05
CA THR A 17 -3.59 0.02 4.97
C THR A 17 -3.07 -1.39 5.19
N ASN A 18 -3.95 -2.36 5.40
CA ASN A 18 -3.56 -3.75 5.64
C ASN A 18 -2.86 -4.36 4.41
N GLU A 19 -3.34 -4.08 3.20
CA GLU A 19 -2.68 -4.57 1.99
C GLU A 19 -1.31 -3.90 1.79
N TYR A 20 -1.20 -2.59 2.02
CA TYR A 20 0.09 -1.89 1.98
C TYR A 20 1.09 -2.52 2.94
N ILE A 21 0.69 -2.76 4.20
CA ILE A 21 1.54 -3.38 5.21
C ILE A 21 1.92 -4.80 4.81
N LYS A 22 0.99 -5.59 4.26
CA LYS A 22 1.28 -6.94 3.76
C LYS A 22 2.40 -6.92 2.70
N TYR A 23 2.37 -5.99 1.74
CA TYR A 23 3.46 -5.84 0.78
C TYR A 23 4.75 -5.35 1.43
N ALA A 24 4.66 -4.43 2.38
CA ALA A 24 5.82 -3.95 3.12
C ALA A 24 6.50 -5.08 3.92
N GLU A 25 5.75 -5.98 4.56
CA GLU A 25 6.30 -7.17 5.25
C GLU A 25 6.98 -8.14 4.27
N GLN A 26 6.43 -8.32 3.06
CA GLN A 26 7.10 -9.10 2.02
C GLN A 26 8.42 -8.46 1.61
N LEU A 27 8.43 -7.13 1.37
CA LEU A 27 9.64 -6.39 1.03
C LEU A 27 10.71 -6.52 2.12
N LYS A 28 10.34 -6.47 3.41
CA LYS A 28 11.30 -6.67 4.52
C LYS A 28 12.05 -8.01 4.40
N GLN A 29 11.36 -9.09 4.02
CA GLN A 29 12.00 -10.39 3.82
C GLN A 29 12.87 -10.43 2.56
N MET A 30 12.42 -9.75 1.49
CA MET A 30 13.16 -9.66 0.22
C MET A 30 14.43 -8.81 0.34
N ILE A 31 14.44 -7.74 1.16
CA ILE A 31 15.63 -6.90 1.37
C ILE A 31 16.78 -7.74 1.93
N ARG A 32 16.49 -8.66 2.87
CA ARG A 32 17.50 -9.59 3.40
C ARG A 32 18.06 -10.57 2.34
N GLN A 33 17.40 -10.68 1.19
CA GLN A 33 17.81 -11.50 0.05
C GLN A 33 18.47 -10.67 -1.07
N GLY A 34 18.70 -9.37 -0.86
CA GLY A 34 19.39 -8.48 -1.79
C GLY A 34 18.49 -7.51 -2.58
N PHE A 35 17.17 -7.47 -2.31
CA PHE A 35 16.31 -6.44 -2.90
C PHE A 35 16.59 -5.07 -2.30
N SER A 36 16.59 -4.03 -3.13
CA SER A 36 16.90 -2.66 -2.67
C SER A 36 15.65 -1.85 -2.29
N ALA A 37 14.52 -2.05 -2.96
CA ALA A 37 13.29 -1.28 -2.76
C ALA A 37 12.07 -1.94 -3.41
N ALA A 38 10.89 -1.40 -3.14
CA ALA A 38 9.67 -1.62 -3.93
C ALA A 38 8.99 -0.29 -4.25
N VAL A 39 8.21 -0.27 -5.33
CA VAL A 39 7.38 0.88 -5.72
C VAL A 39 5.92 0.47 -5.61
N TYR A 40 5.16 1.19 -4.79
CA TYR A 40 3.71 1.01 -4.73
C TYR A 40 3.04 1.89 -5.78
N THR A 41 2.37 1.25 -6.73
CA THR A 41 1.37 1.89 -7.57
C THR A 41 0.01 1.42 -7.08
N GLN A 42 -0.95 2.30 -6.78
CA GLN A 42 -1.18 3.64 -7.35
C GLN A 42 -1.36 4.72 -6.26
N THR A 43 -1.06 5.99 -6.59
CA THR A 43 -1.24 7.11 -5.63
C THR A 43 -2.71 7.46 -5.37
N THR A 44 -3.55 7.47 -6.40
CA THR A 44 -5.00 7.78 -6.30
C THR A 44 -5.81 6.62 -6.82
N ASP A 45 -7.11 6.59 -6.56
CA ASP A 45 -8.02 5.74 -7.33
C ASP A 45 -8.06 6.20 -8.80
N VAL A 46 -8.27 5.28 -9.74
CA VAL A 46 -8.41 5.56 -11.18
C VAL A 46 -9.51 4.67 -11.76
N GLU A 47 -10.50 5.26 -12.43
CA GLU A 47 -11.63 4.55 -13.03
C GLU A 47 -12.27 3.52 -12.07
N VAL A 48 -12.05 2.22 -12.32
CA VAL A 48 -12.57 1.11 -11.49
C VAL A 48 -11.53 0.57 -10.50
N GLU A 49 -10.29 1.04 -10.56
CA GLU A 49 -9.19 0.69 -9.67
C GLU A 49 -9.24 1.58 -8.41
N VAL A 50 -9.89 1.06 -7.37
CA VAL A 50 -10.10 1.76 -6.09
C VAL A 50 -9.09 1.30 -5.01
N ASN A 51 -7.85 1.08 -5.41
CA ASN A 51 -6.73 0.70 -4.55
C ASN A 51 -5.68 1.82 -4.36
N GLY A 52 -6.02 3.06 -4.70
CA GLY A 52 -5.16 4.21 -4.48
C GLY A 52 -4.93 4.51 -3.00
N LEU A 53 -3.79 5.14 -2.70
CA LEU A 53 -3.52 5.71 -1.38
C LEU A 53 -4.45 6.88 -1.04
N MET A 54 -5.06 7.50 -2.06
CA MET A 54 -6.02 8.60 -1.95
C MET A 54 -7.22 8.34 -2.85
N THR A 55 -8.34 9.03 -2.58
CA THR A 55 -9.50 9.04 -3.49
C THR A 55 -9.14 9.61 -4.86
N TYR A 56 -9.97 9.31 -5.87
CA TYR A 56 -9.79 9.77 -7.25
C TYR A 56 -9.59 11.30 -7.36
N ASP A 57 -10.38 12.05 -6.60
CA ASP A 57 -10.33 13.52 -6.52
C ASP A 57 -9.21 14.07 -5.61
N ARG A 58 -8.40 13.19 -4.98
CA ARG A 58 -7.34 13.51 -4.00
C ARG A 58 -7.84 14.22 -2.74
N ALA A 59 -9.15 14.21 -2.48
CA ALA A 59 -9.71 14.89 -1.31
C ALA A 59 -9.45 14.14 0.00
N VAL A 60 -9.33 12.81 -0.06
CA VAL A 60 -9.19 11.95 1.12
C VAL A 60 -7.99 11.02 0.98
N VAL A 61 -7.11 11.03 1.98
CA VAL A 61 -6.08 10.01 2.15
C VAL A 61 -6.74 8.75 2.71
N LYS A 62 -6.64 7.64 1.98
CA LYS A 62 -7.30 6.36 2.31
C LYS A 62 -6.47 5.52 3.26
N ILE A 63 -5.15 5.68 3.32
CA ILE A 63 -4.29 4.93 4.25
C ILE A 63 -4.25 5.56 5.65
N ASP A 64 -3.97 4.73 6.66
CA ASP A 64 -3.50 5.19 7.96
C ASP A 64 -2.02 5.59 7.84
N GLU A 65 -1.77 6.89 7.78
CA GLU A 65 -0.44 7.47 7.62
C GLU A 65 0.52 7.06 8.75
N GLY A 66 0.02 6.90 9.98
CA GLY A 66 0.83 6.51 11.13
C GLY A 66 1.36 5.09 10.99
N ARG A 67 0.49 4.15 10.59
CA ARG A 67 0.86 2.75 10.35
C ARG A 67 1.77 2.60 9.15
N VAL A 68 1.49 3.31 8.06
CA VAL A 68 2.34 3.31 6.85
C VAL A 68 3.71 3.91 7.14
N ARG A 69 3.77 5.04 7.87
CA ARG A 69 5.04 5.64 8.29
C ARG A 69 5.84 4.67 9.13
N LYS A 70 5.22 3.98 10.09
CA LYS A 70 5.90 3.00 10.94
C LYS A 70 6.58 1.91 10.11
N VAL A 71 5.85 1.26 9.20
CA VAL A 71 6.44 0.15 8.41
C VAL A 71 7.52 0.63 7.44
N ASN A 72 7.39 1.84 6.89
CA ASN A 72 8.41 2.44 6.03
C ASN A 72 9.69 2.75 6.81
N GLN A 73 9.57 3.24 8.05
CA GLN A 73 10.73 3.44 8.93
C GLN A 73 11.39 2.10 9.25
N GLU A 74 10.63 1.05 9.56
CA GLU A 74 11.18 -0.29 9.80
C GLU A 74 11.93 -0.83 8.57
N ILE A 75 11.43 -0.60 7.35
CA ILE A 75 12.12 -0.95 6.10
C ILE A 75 13.43 -0.17 5.96
N CYS A 76 13.42 1.15 6.14
CA CYS A 76 14.62 1.98 5.98
C CYS A 76 15.74 1.61 6.96
N HIS A 77 15.40 1.07 8.12
CA HIS A 77 16.36 0.71 9.17
C HIS A 77 16.61 -0.81 9.25
N ILE A 78 16.06 -1.62 8.33
CA ILE A 78 16.07 -3.10 8.46
C ILE A 78 17.47 -3.72 8.40
N LEU A 79 18.44 -3.00 7.82
CA LEU A 79 19.84 -3.42 7.71
C LEU A 79 20.77 -2.66 8.68
N ASN A 80 20.22 -1.79 9.53
CA ASN A 80 21.00 -1.14 10.57
C ASN A 80 21.18 -2.15 11.71
N ASP A 81 22.42 -2.37 12.12
CA ASP A 81 22.79 -3.23 13.25
C ASP A 81 22.37 -2.62 14.61
#